data_AF-A0A2H0KKM4-F1
#
_entry.id   AF-A0A2H0KKM4-F1
#
_cell.length_a   1.000
_cell.length_b   1.000
_cell.length_c   1.000
_cell.angle_alpha   90.00
_cell.angle_beta   90.00
_cell.angle_gamma   90.00
#
_symmetry.space_group_name_H-M   'P 1'
#
loop_
_entity.id
_entity.type
_entity.pdbx_description
1 polymer ?
#
loop_
_entity_poly.entity_id
_entity_poly.type
_entity_poly.pdbx_seq_one_letter_code
_entity_poly.pdbx_strand_id
1 'polypeptide(L)'
;GRKTANVVLGNAFEVVEGIAVDTHVKRISRVLKLTSHTDPEKIEKDLMKIVPRKEWLHFTYLLIEYGRKYCTAIKHNHADCPLTKILKPISRFRQN
;
A
#
# COMPACT_ATOMS: atom_id res chain seq x y z
N GLY A 1 -1.00 20.01 -6.59
CA GLY A 1 -2.05 18.98 -6.37
C GLY A 1 -1.81 18.28 -5.04
N ARG A 2 -2.88 17.77 -4.39
CA ARG A 2 -2.86 17.16 -3.04
C ARG A 2 -1.67 16.22 -2.77
N LYS A 3 -1.25 15.46 -3.79
CA LYS A 3 -0.08 14.58 -3.78
C LYS A 3 1.25 15.30 -3.50
N THR A 4 1.47 16.48 -4.09
CA THR A 4 2.69 17.26 -3.87
C THR A 4 2.69 17.94 -2.50
N ALA A 5 1.53 18.43 -2.05
CA ALA A 5 1.39 19.04 -0.73
C ALA A 5 1.70 18.03 0.39
N ASN A 6 1.20 16.80 0.28
CA ASN A 6 1.46 15.76 1.29
C ASN A 6 2.92 15.29 1.31
N VAL A 7 3.62 15.31 0.16
CA VAL A 7 5.05 14.94 0.08
C VAL A 7 5.97 16.05 0.60
N VAL A 8 5.61 17.32 0.38
CA VAL A 8 6.42 18.48 0.81
C VAL A 8 6.22 18.79 2.30
N LEU A 9 5.02 18.62 2.87
CA LEU A 9 4.79 18.77 4.31
C LEU A 9 5.31 17.59 5.14
N GLY A 10 5.25 16.36 4.60
CA GLY A 10 5.71 15.16 5.32
C GLY A 10 7.23 15.06 5.50
N ASN A 11 8.02 15.55 4.54
CA ASN A 11 9.49 15.52 4.62
C ASN A 11 10.11 16.68 5.41
N ALA A 12 9.37 17.77 5.65
CA ALA A 12 9.89 18.98 6.30
C ALA A 12 9.43 19.18 7.75
N PHE A 13 8.34 18.52 8.20
CA PHE A 13 7.72 18.81 9.50
C PHE A 13 7.29 17.59 10.34
N GLU A 14 7.63 16.35 9.96
CA GLU A 14 7.21 15.13 10.69
C GLU A 14 5.67 14.96 10.89
N VAL A 15 4.85 15.81 10.28
CA VAL A 15 3.39 15.73 10.38
C VAL A 15 2.86 14.75 9.35
N VAL A 16 2.62 13.51 9.80
CA VAL A 16 1.96 12.48 9.00
C VAL A 16 0.45 12.57 9.23
N GLU A 17 -0.26 13.23 8.30
CA GLU A 17 -1.71 13.39 8.38
C GLU A 17 -2.51 12.22 7.76
N GLY A 18 -1.84 11.35 7.02
CA GLY A 18 -2.46 10.20 6.37
C GLY A 18 -1.46 9.29 5.64
N ILE A 19 -1.97 8.23 5.02
CA ILE A 19 -1.18 7.28 4.24
C ILE A 19 -1.20 7.71 2.77
N ALA A 20 -0.04 8.04 2.21
CA ALA A 20 0.05 8.50 0.84
C ALA A 20 -0.22 7.35 -0.15
N VAL A 21 -1.37 7.39 -0.83
CA VAL A 21 -1.76 6.34 -1.78
C VAL A 21 -1.25 6.65 -3.19
N ASP A 22 -0.13 6.04 -3.56
CA ASP A 22 0.38 6.03 -4.93
C ASP A 22 -0.05 4.77 -5.71
N THR A 23 0.55 4.52 -6.88
CA THR A 23 0.24 3.35 -7.72
C THR A 23 0.66 2.02 -7.09
N HIS A 24 1.74 2.00 -6.28
CA HIS A 24 2.19 0.80 -5.57
C HIS A 24 1.28 0.53 -4.38
N VAL A 25 1.05 1.53 -3.53
CA VAL A 25 0.19 1.44 -2.35
C VAL A 25 -1.23 1.02 -2.75
N LYS A 26 -1.80 1.66 -3.79
CA LYS A 26 -3.12 1.29 -4.33
C LYS A 26 -3.16 -0.17 -4.81
N ARG A 27 -2.17 -0.60 -5.59
CA ARG A 27 -2.13 -1.97 -6.13
C ARG A 27 -2.02 -3.00 -5.01
N ILE A 28 -1.05 -2.83 -4.12
CA ILE A 28 -0.75 -3.84 -3.10
C ILE A 28 -1.85 -3.91 -2.05
N SER A 29 -2.42 -2.76 -1.65
CA SER A 29 -3.54 -2.74 -0.70
C SER A 29 -4.74 -3.55 -1.22
N ARG A 30 -4.96 -3.55 -2.54
CA ARG A 30 -6.01 -4.37 -3.16
C ARG A 30 -5.60 -5.84 -3.29
N VAL A 31 -4.36 -6.12 -3.68
CA VAL A 31 -3.82 -7.49 -3.80
C VAL A 31 -3.87 -8.22 -2.45
N LEU A 32 -3.51 -7.52 -1.37
CA LEU A 32 -3.56 -8.02 0.00
C LEU A 32 -4.97 -7.93 0.62
N LYS A 33 -5.97 -7.45 -0.13
CA LYS A 33 -7.37 -7.29 0.32
C LYS A 33 -7.52 -6.41 1.57
N LEU A 34 -6.64 -5.44 1.76
CA LEU A 34 -6.76 -4.41 2.80
C LEU A 34 -7.87 -3.39 2.48
N THR A 35 -8.31 -3.34 1.22
CA THR A 35 -9.41 -2.48 0.76
C THR A 35 -10.07 -3.09 -0.48
N SER A 36 -11.37 -2.84 -0.65
CA SER A 36 -12.11 -3.14 -1.88
C SER A 36 -12.15 -1.94 -2.85
N HIS A 37 -11.76 -0.74 -2.38
CA HIS A 37 -11.85 0.49 -3.13
C HIS A 37 -10.73 0.65 -4.16
N THR A 38 -10.98 1.46 -5.19
CA THR A 38 -10.01 1.86 -6.22
C THR A 38 -9.67 3.35 -6.14
N ASP A 39 -10.48 4.13 -5.44
CA ASP A 39 -10.29 5.55 -5.21
C ASP A 39 -9.21 5.80 -4.13
N PRO A 40 -8.17 6.61 -4.40
CA PRO A 40 -7.09 6.83 -3.46
C PRO A 40 -7.54 7.38 -2.09
N GLU A 41 -8.51 8.28 -2.05
CA GLU A 41 -8.96 8.89 -0.79
C GLU A 41 -9.72 7.86 0.07
N LYS A 42 -10.49 6.97 -0.57
CA LYS A 42 -11.12 5.85 0.15
C LYS A 42 -10.11 4.82 0.63
N ILE A 43 -9.09 4.52 -0.18
CA ILE A 43 -8.02 3.59 0.21
C ILE A 43 -7.24 4.13 1.40
N GLU A 44 -6.89 5.42 1.40
CA GLU A 44 -6.21 6.08 2.53
C GLU A 44 -6.99 5.90 3.82
N LYS A 45 -8.31 6.18 3.79
CA LYS A 45 -9.20 6.03 4.95
C LYS A 45 -9.29 4.59 5.45
N ASP A 46 -9.29 3.60 4.56
CA ASP A 46 -9.28 2.19 4.96
C ASP A 46 -7.96 1.82 5.64
N LEU A 47 -6.83 2.21 5.04
CA LEU A 47 -5.51 1.91 5.58
C LEU A 47 -5.27 2.59 6.92
N MET A 48 -5.74 3.82 7.12
CA MET A 48 -5.65 4.54 8.39
C MET A 48 -6.41 3.85 9.54
N LYS A 49 -7.45 3.05 9.23
CA LYS A 49 -8.18 2.25 10.24
C LYS A 49 -7.45 0.97 10.61
N ILE A 50 -6.60 0.46 9.71
CA ILE A 50 -5.90 -0.83 9.85
C ILE A 50 -4.51 -0.62 10.48
N VAL A 51 -3.80 0.42 10.06
CA VAL A 51 -2.41 0.68 10.42
C VAL A 51 -2.34 1.68 11.58
N PRO A 52 -1.60 1.39 12.67
CA PRO A 52 -1.40 2.35 13.75
C PRO A 52 -0.82 3.68 13.24
N ARG A 53 -1.30 4.81 13.76
CA ARG A 53 -0.94 6.16 13.26
C ARG A 53 0.56 6.41 13.17
N LYS A 54 1.33 5.95 14.17
CA LYS A 54 2.79 6.08 14.20
C LYS A 54 3.51 5.36 13.04
N GLU A 55 2.86 4.39 12.41
CA GLU A 55 3.42 3.56 11.34
C GLU A 55 3.03 4.04 9.94
N TRP A 56 2.16 5.06 9.79
CA TRP A 56 1.60 5.44 8.49
C TRP A 56 2.66 5.77 7.43
N LEU A 57 3.68 6.53 7.80
CA LEU A 57 4.78 6.87 6.91
C LEU A 57 5.62 5.64 6.55
N HIS A 58 6.02 4.87 7.57
CA HIS A 58 6.84 3.68 7.37
C HIS A 58 6.12 2.64 6.51
N PHE A 59 4.84 2.37 6.79
CA PHE A 59 3.99 1.48 6.02
C PHE A 59 3.87 1.90 4.55
N THR A 60 3.75 3.20 4.28
CA THR A 60 3.74 3.74 2.92
C THR A 60 5.02 3.35 2.17
N TYR A 61 6.20 3.59 2.77
CA TYR A 61 7.48 3.24 2.16
C TYR A 61 7.66 1.73 1.96
N LEU A 62 7.27 0.92 2.96
CA LEU A 62 7.33 -0.54 2.86
C LEU A 62 6.51 -1.07 1.68
N LEU A 63 5.28 -0.55 1.48
CA LEU A 63 4.47 -0.94 0.32
C LEU A 63 5.10 -0.50 -1.00
N ILE A 64 5.67 0.70 -1.07
CA ILE A 64 6.34 1.18 -2.29
C ILE A 64 7.54 0.28 -2.61
N GLU A 65 8.41 0.01 -1.64
CA GLU A 65 9.59 -0.85 -1.81
C GLU A 65 9.18 -2.28 -2.21
N TYR A 66 8.21 -2.85 -1.50
CA TYR A 66 7.69 -4.18 -1.81
C TYR A 66 7.13 -4.25 -3.24
N GLY A 67 6.37 -3.24 -3.65
CA GLY A 67 5.81 -3.12 -5.00
C GLY A 67 6.81 -2.93 -6.11
N ARG A 68 8.00 -2.42 -5.78
CA ARG A 68 9.11 -2.27 -6.74
C ARG A 68 9.91 -3.57 -6.84
N LYS A 69 10.18 -4.21 -5.71
CA LYS A 69 11.10 -5.35 -5.63
C LYS A 69 10.44 -6.70 -5.89
N TYR A 70 9.23 -6.92 -5.38
CA TYR A 70 8.62 -8.26 -5.34
C TYR A 70 7.26 -8.36 -6.03
N CYS A 71 6.45 -7.30 -5.99
CA CYS A 71 5.10 -7.29 -6.55
C CYS A 71 4.94 -6.19 -7.60
N THR A 72 5.65 -6.35 -8.72
CA THR A 72 5.73 -5.36 -9.79
C THR A 72 4.36 -5.17 -10.49
N ALA A 73 4.24 -4.11 -11.29
CA ALA A 73 3.03 -3.88 -12.09
C ALA A 73 2.95 -4.82 -13.32
N ILE A 74 4.08 -5.44 -13.70
CA ILE A 74 4.13 -6.44 -14.75
C ILE A 74 3.46 -7.71 -14.23
N LYS A 75 2.72 -8.38 -15.12
CA LYS A 75 2.09 -9.66 -14.85
C LYS A 75 3.14 -10.66 -14.33
N HIS A 76 2.91 -11.19 -13.13
CA HIS A 76 3.79 -12.17 -12.48
C HIS A 76 2.96 -13.13 -11.64
N ASN A 77 3.56 -14.24 -11.26
CA ASN A 77 2.92 -15.19 -10.36
C ASN A 77 2.92 -14.66 -8.92
N HIS A 78 1.75 -14.29 -8.42
CA HIS A 78 1.62 -13.81 -7.03
C HIS A 78 1.94 -14.88 -5.98
N ALA A 79 1.99 -16.17 -6.32
CA ALA A 79 2.46 -17.21 -5.40
C ALA A 79 3.94 -17.06 -5.05
N ASP A 80 4.73 -16.40 -5.91
CA ASP A 80 6.16 -16.19 -5.69
C ASP A 80 6.47 -14.97 -4.80
N CYS A 81 5.48 -14.10 -4.61
CA CYS A 81 5.59 -12.94 -3.74
C CYS A 81 5.86 -13.35 -2.28
N PRO A 82 6.86 -12.75 -1.58
CA PRO A 82 7.20 -13.12 -0.20
C PRO A 82 6.03 -13.03 0.78
N LEU A 83 5.20 -11.99 0.69
CA LEU A 83 4.04 -11.85 1.58
C LEU A 83 3.00 -12.95 1.34
N THR A 84 2.81 -13.41 0.10
CA THR A 84 1.88 -14.51 -0.21
C THR A 84 2.33 -15.82 0.43
N LYS A 85 3.65 -16.05 0.54
CA LYS A 85 4.21 -17.27 1.14
C LYS A 85 4.02 -17.30 2.67
N ILE A 86 4.01 -16.14 3.31
CA ILE A 86 3.94 -16.00 4.78
C ILE A 86 2.48 -15.88 5.25
N LEU A 87 1.65 -15.15 4.52
CA LEU A 87 0.23 -15.06 4.83
C LEU A 87 -0.41 -16.41 4.49
N LYS A 88 -0.98 -17.11 5.48
CA LYS A 88 -1.84 -18.30 5.24
C LYS A 88 -2.75 -17.99 4.06
N PRO A 89 -2.96 -18.89 3.09
CA PRO A 89 -3.62 -18.55 1.84
C PRO A 89 -4.95 -17.87 2.14
N ILE A 90 -4.99 -16.54 2.01
CA ILE A 90 -6.20 -15.74 2.13
C ILE A 90 -6.95 -16.01 0.83
N SER A 91 -7.59 -17.18 0.80
CA SER A 91 -8.39 -17.76 -0.28
C SER A 91 -8.55 -16.82 -1.48
N ARG A 92 -7.70 -17.05 -2.49
CA ARG A 92 -7.59 -16.30 -3.76
C ARG A 92 -6.79 -14.99 -3.68
N PHE A 93 -5.46 -15.08 -3.71
CA PHE A 93 -4.73 -14.23 -4.66
C PHE A 93 -5.23 -14.64 -6.04
N ARG A 94 -5.80 -13.72 -6.83
CA ARG A 94 -6.16 -14.04 -8.22
C ARG A 94 -4.86 -14.40 -8.95
N GLN A 95 -4.60 -15.69 -9.11
CA GLN A 95 -3.68 -16.19 -10.11
C GLN A 95 -4.35 -15.90 -11.44
N ASN A 96 -3.92 -14.85 -12.13
CA ASN A 96 -4.10 -14.76 -13.56
C ASN A 96 -3.05 -13.89 -14.19
#